data_AF-A0A7X6SAX7-F1
#
_entry.id   AF-A0A7X6SAX7-F1
#
_cell.length_a   1.000
_cell.length_b   1.000
_cell.length_c   1.000
_cell.angle_alpha   90.00
_cell.angle_beta   90.00
_cell.angle_gamma   90.00
#
_symmetry.space_group_name_H-M   'P 1'
#
loop_
_entity.id
_entity.type
_entity.pdbx_description
1 polymer ?
#
loop_
_entity_poly.entity_id
_entity_poly.type
_entity_poly.pdbx_seq_one_letter_code
_entity_poly.pdbx_strand_id
1 'polypeptide(L)'
;MKNRYIIIIFIILVIAGSLFYVLNDSSEEEEAVRLFYPDAKRVTLIKGINDDLYSSLYFPAVKRAYEVDGEISAYVVSCVGYNGPVEVLAAIDDDKLIGIKILSHEESLDYAEHIEYDYFLDRFKNLPINKYLNLVVLDKENPEDIIQVTGATISSQAVVNAVNAAIGSYMLWNYDIQMSKVPDVVPQEMWQKDINSFAINWEGGSIRIDTDEIKEYEQLEMDVTLINTTGTETKMRVKGPTLHHVLEKEGIDLSEYAGIGVTGRDGYYTLIDKEKLAENDIILTWQVNRKNIKDEEKPIRISVPLELGPYWVKMVSNIDLYKEISPKDIDKVHMFNPLTEDIEPYYYEYYGSKDKSIEVGKILRKFDVVDEKGFFTMAATDGLEKHETISLVRQRYFLKVEGDNAPMNIAPNFKLGMNVKHMTHFSTTKDAVIFPEKMIEVVRTKSIEGNDGMLLEDVLLTAGMRWNEGNKFTAVNKIEKIDLSLEEMLNCYLIYKEGQVSLYNDKEIMTELSRIEKK
;
A
#
# COMPACT_ATOMS: atom_id res chain seq x y z
N MET A 1 -65.93 19.74 21.41
CA MET A 1 -64.80 18.90 21.85
C MET A 1 -64.43 17.79 20.87
N LYS A 2 -65.40 17.08 20.25
CA LYS A 2 -65.14 15.96 19.32
C LYS A 2 -64.26 16.30 18.10
N ASN A 3 -64.41 17.49 17.50
CA ASN A 3 -63.62 17.90 16.33
C ASN A 3 -62.14 18.22 16.63
N ARG A 4 -61.78 18.57 17.87
CA ARG A 4 -60.37 18.82 18.23
C ARG A 4 -59.56 17.53 18.33
N TYR A 5 -60.17 16.44 18.80
CA TYR A 5 -59.50 15.13 18.85
C TYR A 5 -59.25 14.54 17.46
N ILE A 6 -60.16 14.77 16.51
CA ILE A 6 -59.99 14.31 15.11
C ILE A 6 -58.81 15.03 14.45
N ILE A 7 -58.66 16.33 14.67
CA ILE A 7 -57.54 17.11 14.12
C ILE A 7 -56.20 16.66 14.72
N ILE A 8 -56.15 16.39 16.03
CA ILE A 8 -54.93 15.90 16.70
C ILE A 8 -54.55 14.50 16.19
N ILE A 9 -55.52 13.59 16.03
CA ILE A 9 -55.25 12.25 15.47
C ILE A 9 -54.75 12.35 14.02
N PHE A 10 -55.33 13.25 13.22
CA PHE A 10 -54.89 13.47 11.85
C PHE A 10 -53.45 14.02 11.80
N ILE A 11 -53.11 14.97 12.67
CA ILE A 11 -51.74 15.50 12.77
C ILE A 11 -50.76 14.40 13.21
N ILE A 12 -51.13 13.56 14.18
CA ILE A 12 -50.30 12.43 14.61
C ILE A 12 -50.12 11.42 13.48
N LEU A 13 -51.16 11.11 12.69
CA LEU A 13 -51.06 10.23 11.53
C LEU A 13 -50.20 10.81 10.41
N VAL A 14 -50.26 12.12 10.17
CA VAL A 14 -49.40 12.79 9.21
C VAL A 14 -47.95 12.81 9.69
N ILE A 15 -47.71 13.10 10.97
CA ILE A 15 -46.36 13.07 11.55
C ILE A 15 -45.81 11.65 11.55
N ALA A 16 -46.58 10.65 11.98
CA ALA A 16 -46.17 9.25 11.97
C ALA A 16 -45.95 8.75 10.53
N GLY A 17 -46.79 9.13 9.58
CA GLY A 17 -46.60 8.82 8.16
C GLY A 17 -45.35 9.48 7.58
N SER A 18 -45.06 10.73 7.95
CA SER A 18 -43.83 11.41 7.53
C SER A 18 -42.58 10.84 8.20
N LEU A 19 -42.67 10.44 9.47
CA LEU A 19 -41.55 9.81 10.19
C LEU A 19 -41.27 8.42 9.62
N PHE A 20 -42.33 7.67 9.28
CA PHE A 20 -42.22 6.37 8.64
C PHE A 20 -41.63 6.50 7.24
N TYR A 21 -42.03 7.51 6.46
CA TYR A 21 -41.44 7.78 5.14
C TYR A 21 -39.95 8.14 5.21
N VAL A 22 -39.54 8.95 6.21
CA VAL A 22 -38.14 9.34 6.44
C VAL A 22 -37.29 8.20 7.01
N LEU A 23 -37.89 7.20 7.67
CA LEU A 23 -37.20 6.05 8.27
C LEU A 23 -37.32 4.77 7.44
N ASN A 24 -37.88 4.83 6.23
CA ASN A 24 -38.11 3.65 5.41
C ASN A 24 -36.99 3.51 4.36
N ASP A 25 -35.95 2.73 4.69
CA ASP A 25 -34.81 2.40 3.81
C ASP A 25 -35.25 2.00 2.39
N SER A 26 -36.41 1.34 2.27
CA SER A 26 -37.02 0.96 0.99
C SER A 26 -37.28 2.13 0.04
N SER A 27 -37.42 3.37 0.51
CA SER A 27 -37.63 4.55 -0.33
C SER A 27 -36.30 5.03 -0.94
N GLU A 28 -35.23 5.07 -0.15
CA GLU A 28 -33.89 5.47 -0.62
C GLU A 28 -33.30 4.43 -1.57
N GLU A 29 -33.56 3.14 -1.31
CA GLU A 29 -33.17 2.05 -2.20
C GLU A 29 -33.91 2.12 -3.54
N GLU A 30 -35.22 2.39 -3.54
CA GLU A 30 -35.98 2.55 -4.79
C GLU A 30 -35.47 3.74 -5.60
N GLU A 31 -35.14 4.86 -4.95
CA GLU A 31 -34.49 6.00 -5.60
C GLU A 31 -33.13 5.62 -6.20
N ALA A 32 -32.31 4.86 -5.45
CA ALA A 32 -31.03 4.36 -5.94
C ALA A 32 -31.19 3.42 -7.15
N VAL A 33 -32.21 2.57 -7.16
CA VAL A 33 -32.56 1.74 -8.33
C VAL A 33 -32.93 2.61 -9.52
N ARG A 34 -33.77 3.63 -9.33
CA ARG A 34 -34.19 4.54 -10.40
C ARG A 34 -33.05 5.36 -11.02
N LEU A 35 -31.93 5.57 -10.31
CA LEU A 35 -30.74 6.18 -10.89
C LEU A 35 -30.14 5.33 -12.02
N PHE A 36 -30.22 4.01 -11.93
CA PHE A 36 -29.76 3.10 -12.97
C PHE A 36 -30.83 2.86 -14.06
N TYR A 37 -32.11 3.05 -13.73
CA TYR A 37 -33.25 2.85 -14.64
C TYR A 37 -34.12 4.11 -14.76
N PRO A 38 -33.62 5.21 -15.38
CA PRO A 38 -34.33 6.49 -15.41
C PRO A 38 -35.67 6.44 -16.16
N ASP A 39 -35.80 5.52 -17.12
CA ASP A 39 -37.01 5.34 -17.94
C ASP A 39 -37.99 4.29 -17.37
N ALA A 40 -37.68 3.68 -16.21
CA ALA A 40 -38.50 2.63 -15.62
C ALA A 40 -39.89 3.15 -15.21
N LYS A 41 -40.94 2.50 -15.72
CA LYS A 41 -42.33 2.85 -15.38
C LYS A 41 -42.73 2.30 -14.03
N ARG A 42 -42.23 1.12 -13.67
CA ARG A 42 -42.52 0.43 -12.40
C ARG A 42 -41.25 -0.17 -11.82
N VAL A 43 -41.02 0.13 -10.54
CA VAL A 43 -39.99 -0.52 -9.71
C VAL A 43 -40.72 -1.10 -8.50
N THR A 44 -40.55 -2.39 -8.24
CA THR A 44 -41.23 -3.09 -7.14
C THR A 44 -40.30 -4.04 -6.43
N LEU A 45 -40.23 -3.93 -5.09
CA LEU A 45 -39.50 -4.87 -4.25
C LEU A 45 -40.14 -6.27 -4.32
N ILE A 46 -39.33 -7.28 -4.65
CA ILE A 46 -39.73 -8.68 -4.63
C ILE A 46 -39.79 -9.18 -3.18
N LYS A 47 -40.92 -9.78 -2.81
CA LYS A 47 -41.06 -10.49 -1.53
C LYS A 47 -40.64 -11.94 -1.72
N GLY A 48 -39.73 -12.43 -0.88
CA GLY A 48 -39.36 -13.83 -0.85
C GLY A 48 -38.27 -14.26 -1.82
N ILE A 49 -37.36 -13.35 -2.21
CA ILE A 49 -36.22 -13.67 -3.09
C ILE A 49 -35.32 -14.80 -2.55
N ASN A 50 -35.36 -15.04 -1.24
CA ASN A 50 -34.63 -16.11 -0.55
C ASN A 50 -35.54 -17.21 -0.01
N ASP A 51 -36.83 -17.24 -0.37
CA ASP A 51 -37.77 -18.21 0.19
C ASP A 51 -37.50 -19.63 -0.32
N ASP A 52 -36.81 -19.78 -1.45
CA ASP A 52 -36.35 -21.08 -1.95
C ASP A 52 -34.98 -21.47 -1.36
N LEU A 53 -34.83 -22.78 -1.12
CA LEU A 53 -33.64 -23.35 -0.47
C LEU A 53 -32.38 -23.19 -1.30
N TYR A 54 -32.49 -23.11 -2.63
CA TYR A 54 -31.34 -23.02 -3.51
C TYR A 54 -30.72 -21.62 -3.44
N SER A 55 -31.54 -20.56 -3.61
CA SER A 55 -31.10 -19.15 -3.50
C SER A 55 -30.46 -18.87 -2.15
N SER A 56 -31.08 -19.34 -1.06
CA SER A 56 -30.55 -19.18 0.30
C SER A 56 -29.19 -19.88 0.52
N LEU A 57 -28.94 -21.02 -0.12
CA LEU A 57 -27.71 -21.79 0.08
C LEU A 57 -26.55 -21.31 -0.82
N TYR A 58 -26.86 -20.91 -2.05
CA TYR A 58 -25.88 -20.55 -3.07
C TYR A 58 -25.56 -19.06 -3.08
N PHE A 59 -26.52 -18.20 -2.74
CA PHE A 59 -26.38 -16.73 -2.76
C PHE A 59 -26.86 -16.08 -1.44
N PRO A 60 -26.35 -16.52 -0.26
CA PRO A 60 -26.81 -16.05 1.06
C PRO A 60 -26.62 -14.54 1.31
N ALA A 61 -25.77 -13.89 0.51
CA ALA A 61 -25.50 -12.46 0.58
C ALA A 61 -26.66 -11.60 0.05
N VAL A 62 -27.48 -12.14 -0.86
CA VAL A 62 -28.59 -11.40 -1.48
C VAL A 62 -29.64 -11.11 -0.41
N LYS A 63 -29.92 -9.84 -0.14
CA LYS A 63 -30.90 -9.44 0.88
C LYS A 63 -32.24 -9.05 0.27
N ARG A 64 -32.20 -8.33 -0.83
CA ARG A 64 -33.37 -7.77 -1.52
C ARG A 64 -33.17 -7.80 -3.03
N ALA A 65 -34.27 -7.85 -3.77
CA ALA A 65 -34.27 -7.73 -5.23
C ALA A 65 -35.46 -6.90 -5.70
N TYR A 66 -35.29 -6.17 -6.79
CA TYR A 66 -36.30 -5.30 -7.37
C TYR A 66 -36.63 -5.74 -8.79
N GLU A 67 -37.92 -5.87 -9.06
CA GLU A 67 -38.46 -5.97 -10.41
C GLU A 67 -38.55 -4.58 -11.02
N VAL A 68 -37.97 -4.42 -12.21
CA VAL A 68 -38.01 -3.21 -13.02
C VAL A 68 -38.73 -3.57 -14.33
N ASP A 69 -39.90 -2.96 -14.56
CA ASP A 69 -40.73 -3.17 -15.77
C ASP A 69 -41.02 -4.64 -16.16
N GLY A 70 -41.00 -5.55 -15.18
CA GLY A 70 -41.36 -6.96 -15.35
C GLY A 70 -40.19 -7.94 -15.26
N GLU A 71 -38.96 -7.45 -15.12
CA GLU A 71 -37.75 -8.28 -14.98
C GLU A 71 -37.03 -7.99 -13.66
N ILE A 72 -36.44 -9.00 -13.02
CA ILE A 72 -35.73 -8.82 -11.76
C ILE A 72 -34.31 -8.34 -12.07
N SER A 73 -34.11 -7.03 -11.94
CA SER A 73 -32.97 -6.32 -12.54
C SER A 73 -32.09 -5.58 -11.52
N ALA A 74 -32.48 -5.47 -10.25
CA ALA A 74 -31.62 -4.86 -9.24
C ALA A 74 -31.57 -5.68 -7.95
N TYR A 75 -30.39 -5.79 -7.36
CA TYR A 75 -30.14 -6.61 -6.17
C TYR A 75 -29.40 -5.82 -5.12
N VAL A 76 -29.89 -5.86 -3.89
CA VAL A 76 -29.17 -5.38 -2.72
C VAL A 76 -28.52 -6.58 -2.06
N VAL A 77 -27.19 -6.56 -2.00
CA VAL A 77 -26.36 -7.67 -1.57
C VAL A 77 -25.43 -7.19 -0.48
N SER A 78 -25.37 -7.92 0.64
CA SER A 78 -24.52 -7.59 1.77
C SER A 78 -23.49 -8.70 1.99
N CYS A 79 -22.22 -8.36 1.78
CA CYS A 79 -21.08 -9.23 2.01
C CYS A 79 -20.23 -8.68 3.16
N VAL A 80 -19.64 -9.55 3.97
CA VAL A 80 -18.74 -9.17 5.06
C VAL A 80 -17.34 -8.92 4.50
N GLY A 81 -16.88 -7.68 4.64
CA GLY A 81 -15.55 -7.18 4.29
C GLY A 81 -14.53 -7.35 5.39
N TYR A 82 -13.63 -6.37 5.52
CA TYR A 82 -12.52 -6.43 6.47
C TYR A 82 -12.99 -6.21 7.91
N ASN A 83 -13.79 -5.16 8.14
CA ASN A 83 -14.30 -4.85 9.49
C ASN A 83 -15.75 -5.27 9.67
N GLY A 84 -16.55 -5.24 8.61
CA GLY A 84 -17.99 -5.39 8.73
C GLY A 84 -18.69 -5.54 7.39
N PRO A 85 -20.03 -5.48 7.38
CA PRO A 85 -20.80 -5.61 6.16
C PRO A 85 -20.53 -4.46 5.18
N VAL A 86 -20.47 -4.80 3.89
CA VAL A 86 -20.51 -3.88 2.75
C VAL A 86 -21.77 -4.21 1.97
N GLU A 87 -22.69 -3.25 1.90
CA GLU A 87 -23.98 -3.38 1.22
C GLU A 87 -23.92 -2.68 -0.15
N VAL A 88 -24.15 -3.47 -1.19
CA VAL A 88 -24.00 -3.08 -2.58
C VAL A 88 -25.33 -3.24 -3.30
N LEU A 89 -25.77 -2.19 -3.98
CA LEU A 89 -26.80 -2.26 -5.01
C LEU A 89 -26.14 -2.57 -6.35
N ALA A 90 -26.48 -3.69 -6.95
CA ALA A 90 -26.06 -4.06 -8.30
C ALA A 90 -27.25 -3.95 -9.28
N ALA A 91 -27.06 -3.23 -10.38
CA ALA A 91 -28.06 -3.05 -11.42
C ALA A 91 -27.66 -3.83 -12.69
N ILE A 92 -28.53 -4.70 -13.16
CA ILE A 92 -28.31 -5.59 -14.30
C ILE A 92 -29.44 -5.41 -15.33
N ASP A 93 -29.07 -5.21 -16.59
CA ASP A 93 -30.00 -5.11 -17.73
C ASP A 93 -29.35 -5.65 -19.00
N ASP A 94 -30.14 -6.20 -19.92
CA ASP A 94 -29.68 -6.70 -21.22
C ASP A 94 -28.38 -7.55 -21.12
N ASP A 95 -28.38 -8.52 -20.19
CA ASP A 95 -27.24 -9.39 -19.89
C ASP A 95 -25.92 -8.67 -19.56
N LYS A 96 -26.03 -7.48 -18.96
CA LYS A 96 -24.89 -6.68 -18.50
C LYS A 96 -25.13 -6.11 -17.12
N LEU A 97 -24.05 -6.03 -16.35
CA LEU A 97 -24.00 -5.20 -15.15
C LEU A 97 -23.90 -3.74 -15.61
N ILE A 98 -24.96 -2.96 -15.41
CA ILE A 98 -24.99 -1.53 -15.75
C ILE A 98 -24.02 -0.77 -14.84
N GLY A 99 -23.99 -1.14 -13.56
CA GLY A 99 -23.11 -0.57 -12.56
C GLY A 99 -23.51 -0.99 -11.15
N ILE A 100 -22.80 -0.43 -10.18
CA ILE A 100 -23.04 -0.68 -8.76
C ILE A 100 -23.08 0.63 -7.97
N LYS A 101 -23.71 0.59 -6.80
CA LYS A 101 -23.65 1.65 -5.79
C LYS A 101 -23.43 1.03 -4.42
N ILE A 102 -22.51 1.59 -3.64
CA ILE A 102 -22.39 1.26 -2.22
C ILE A 102 -23.52 1.99 -1.49
N LEU A 103 -24.38 1.24 -0.80
CA LEU A 103 -25.48 1.80 -0.01
C LEU A 103 -25.03 2.11 1.41
N SER A 104 -24.28 1.19 1.99
CA SER A 104 -23.71 1.32 3.34
C SER A 104 -22.48 0.42 3.47
N HIS A 105 -21.56 0.78 4.36
CA HIS A 105 -20.47 -0.11 4.75
C HIS A 105 -19.97 0.18 6.16
N GLU A 106 -19.46 -0.85 6.83
CA GLU A 106 -18.72 -0.74 8.10
C GLU A 106 -17.26 -1.14 7.86
N GLU A 107 -16.46 -0.22 7.32
CA GLU A 107 -15.05 -0.48 6.98
C GLU A 107 -14.12 0.61 7.53
N SER A 108 -12.79 0.38 7.50
CA SER A 108 -11.81 1.33 8.06
C SER A 108 -11.81 2.65 7.27
N LEU A 109 -11.94 3.78 7.99
CA LEU A 109 -11.92 5.15 7.43
C LEU A 109 -10.70 5.39 6.52
N ASP A 110 -9.50 4.95 6.94
CA ASP A 110 -8.27 5.23 6.20
C ASP A 110 -8.06 4.36 4.92
N TYR A 111 -8.83 3.28 4.73
CA TYR A 111 -8.56 2.28 3.69
C TYR A 111 -9.73 2.00 2.76
N ALA A 112 -10.95 2.01 3.29
CA ALA A 112 -12.12 1.53 2.59
C ALA A 112 -13.08 2.63 2.13
N GLU A 113 -12.90 3.89 2.55
CA GLU A 113 -13.61 5.03 1.95
C GLU A 113 -13.43 5.10 0.43
N HIS A 114 -12.36 4.49 -0.09
CA HIS A 114 -12.08 4.42 -1.51
C HIS A 114 -12.98 3.47 -2.31
N ILE A 115 -13.73 2.56 -1.67
CA ILE A 115 -14.67 1.69 -2.39
C ILE A 115 -15.93 2.45 -2.83
N GLU A 116 -16.18 3.63 -2.28
CA GLU A 116 -17.29 4.49 -2.66
C GLU A 116 -16.95 5.44 -3.83
N TYR A 117 -15.66 5.57 -4.16
CA TYR A 117 -15.25 6.52 -5.18
C TYR A 117 -15.51 6.00 -6.59
N ASP A 118 -15.92 6.91 -7.48
CA ASP A 118 -16.26 6.62 -8.88
C ASP A 118 -15.17 5.80 -9.59
N TYR A 119 -13.89 6.04 -9.31
CA TYR A 119 -12.79 5.31 -9.96
C TYR A 119 -12.85 3.78 -9.74
N PHE A 120 -13.39 3.32 -8.61
CA PHE A 120 -13.60 1.91 -8.32
C PHE A 120 -14.96 1.43 -8.83
N LEU A 121 -16.03 2.19 -8.59
CA LEU A 121 -17.39 1.85 -9.03
C LEU A 121 -17.51 1.76 -10.55
N ASP A 122 -16.80 2.61 -11.28
CA ASP A 122 -16.77 2.65 -12.74
C ASP A 122 -16.20 1.36 -13.35
N ARG A 123 -15.41 0.60 -12.58
CA ARG A 123 -14.85 -0.69 -13.03
C ARG A 123 -15.95 -1.74 -13.26
N PHE A 124 -17.12 -1.54 -12.66
CA PHE A 124 -18.28 -2.43 -12.76
C PHE A 124 -19.27 -2.02 -13.84
N LYS A 125 -19.04 -0.92 -14.57
CA LYS A 125 -19.97 -0.43 -15.59
C LYS A 125 -19.89 -1.26 -16.87
N ASN A 126 -21.06 -1.61 -17.39
CA ASN A 126 -21.26 -2.31 -18.67
C ASN A 126 -20.46 -3.62 -18.81
N LEU A 127 -20.35 -4.39 -17.73
CA LEU A 127 -19.64 -5.67 -17.77
C LEU A 127 -20.56 -6.82 -18.18
N PRO A 128 -20.08 -7.80 -18.97
CA PRO A 128 -20.85 -8.99 -19.28
C PRO A 128 -21.01 -9.85 -18.03
N ILE A 129 -22.20 -10.44 -17.84
CA ILE A 129 -22.51 -11.27 -16.66
C ILE A 129 -22.55 -12.78 -16.95
N ASN A 130 -22.11 -13.19 -18.15
CA ASN A 130 -22.02 -14.60 -18.54
C ASN A 130 -20.97 -15.41 -17.74
N LYS A 131 -20.15 -14.72 -16.95
CA LYS A 131 -19.20 -15.28 -15.99
C LYS A 131 -19.19 -14.42 -14.73
N TYR A 132 -18.60 -14.97 -13.66
CA TYR A 132 -18.25 -14.17 -12.50
C TYR A 132 -17.04 -13.27 -12.75
N LEU A 133 -17.05 -12.16 -12.05
CA LEU A 133 -15.97 -11.19 -11.98
C LEU A 133 -14.83 -11.74 -11.13
N ASN A 134 -13.60 -11.43 -11.51
CA ASN A 134 -12.39 -11.80 -10.77
C ASN A 134 -11.75 -10.55 -10.17
N LEU A 135 -11.32 -10.62 -8.92
CA LEU A 135 -10.48 -9.57 -8.35
C LEU A 135 -9.03 -9.77 -8.78
N VAL A 136 -8.42 -8.76 -9.39
CA VAL A 136 -7.02 -8.76 -9.81
C VAL A 136 -6.26 -7.61 -9.16
N VAL A 137 -4.94 -7.76 -9.02
CA VAL A 137 -4.14 -6.85 -8.19
C VAL A 137 -3.74 -5.57 -8.93
N LEU A 138 -3.40 -5.67 -10.22
CA LEU A 138 -2.81 -4.56 -10.98
C LEU A 138 -3.43 -4.39 -12.36
N ASP A 139 -3.40 -5.46 -13.17
CA ASP A 139 -3.74 -5.38 -14.57
C ASP A 139 -4.99 -6.19 -14.86
N LYS A 140 -5.86 -5.61 -15.69
CA LYS A 140 -7.02 -6.27 -16.26
C LYS A 140 -6.55 -7.13 -17.44
N GLU A 141 -6.50 -8.45 -17.27
CA GLU A 141 -6.14 -9.39 -18.34
C GLU A 141 -7.37 -9.85 -19.12
N ASN A 142 -8.52 -9.92 -18.45
CA ASN A 142 -9.79 -10.39 -19.00
C ASN A 142 -10.91 -9.36 -18.80
N PRO A 143 -11.97 -9.36 -19.62
CA PRO A 143 -13.13 -8.47 -19.46
C PRO A 143 -13.79 -8.52 -18.08
N GLU A 144 -13.79 -9.69 -17.44
CA GLU A 144 -14.35 -9.96 -16.10
C GLU A 144 -13.45 -9.52 -14.95
N ASP A 145 -12.21 -9.10 -15.23
CA ASP A 145 -11.27 -8.72 -14.18
C ASP A 145 -11.56 -7.30 -13.65
N ILE A 146 -11.61 -7.19 -12.32
CA ILE A 146 -11.78 -5.98 -11.53
C ILE A 146 -10.47 -5.74 -10.77
N ILE A 147 -9.79 -4.65 -11.08
CA ILE A 147 -8.59 -4.26 -10.34
C ILE A 147 -9.02 -3.88 -8.91
N GLN A 148 -8.29 -4.35 -7.90
CA GLN A 148 -8.56 -4.01 -6.51
C GLN A 148 -8.24 -2.55 -6.19
N VAL A 149 -8.75 -2.09 -5.06
CA VAL A 149 -8.27 -0.86 -4.41
C VAL A 149 -6.94 -1.16 -3.70
N THR A 150 -5.92 -0.34 -3.98
CA THR A 150 -4.60 -0.44 -3.33
C THR A 150 -4.76 -0.40 -1.82
N GLY A 151 -4.25 -1.40 -1.11
CA GLY A 151 -4.34 -1.49 0.35
C GLY A 151 -5.70 -1.89 0.94
N ALA A 152 -6.73 -2.18 0.11
CA ALA A 152 -8.06 -2.59 0.55
C ALA A 152 -8.55 -3.88 -0.14
N THR A 153 -7.70 -4.92 -0.15
CA THR A 153 -7.97 -6.19 -0.84
C THR A 153 -9.22 -6.91 -0.34
N ILE A 154 -9.43 -7.01 0.98
CA ILE A 154 -10.59 -7.72 1.54
C ILE A 154 -11.90 -6.98 1.24
N SER A 155 -11.92 -5.66 1.41
CA SER A 155 -13.07 -4.81 1.08
C SER A 155 -13.39 -4.87 -0.42
N SER A 156 -12.37 -4.83 -1.28
CA SER A 156 -12.53 -4.99 -2.74
C SER A 156 -13.12 -6.36 -3.09
N GLN A 157 -12.64 -7.43 -2.42
CA GLN A 157 -13.16 -8.77 -2.63
C GLN A 157 -14.62 -8.91 -2.16
N ALA A 158 -14.99 -8.25 -1.06
CA ALA A 158 -16.38 -8.25 -0.59
C ALA A 158 -17.33 -7.61 -1.60
N VAL A 159 -16.93 -6.50 -2.22
CA VAL A 159 -17.72 -5.87 -3.30
C VAL A 159 -17.82 -6.79 -4.51
N VAL A 160 -16.72 -7.41 -4.96
CA VAL A 160 -16.74 -8.37 -6.08
C VAL A 160 -17.65 -9.58 -5.77
N ASN A 161 -17.61 -10.09 -4.54
CA ASN A 161 -18.50 -11.18 -4.11
C ASN A 161 -19.96 -10.75 -4.10
N ALA A 162 -20.26 -9.53 -3.63
CA ALA A 162 -21.62 -9.00 -3.62
C ALA A 162 -22.19 -8.93 -5.05
N VAL A 163 -21.39 -8.44 -6.00
CA VAL A 163 -21.78 -8.39 -7.42
C VAL A 163 -21.93 -9.78 -8.01
N ASN A 164 -21.02 -10.71 -7.74
CA ASN A 164 -21.13 -12.09 -8.22
C ASN A 164 -22.36 -12.80 -7.67
N ALA A 165 -22.74 -12.55 -6.41
CA ALA A 165 -23.99 -13.07 -5.85
C ALA A 165 -25.23 -12.47 -6.54
N ALA A 166 -25.22 -11.17 -6.88
CA ALA A 166 -26.27 -10.56 -7.70
C ALA A 166 -26.37 -11.19 -9.09
N ILE A 167 -25.23 -11.38 -9.78
CA ILE A 167 -25.17 -12.06 -11.09
C ILE A 167 -25.72 -13.49 -11.00
N GLY A 168 -25.30 -14.25 -9.99
CA GLY A 168 -25.78 -15.61 -9.77
C GLY A 168 -27.30 -15.68 -9.55
N SER A 169 -27.84 -14.76 -8.76
CA SER A 169 -29.28 -14.65 -8.53
C SER A 169 -30.04 -14.24 -9.79
N TYR A 170 -29.51 -13.27 -10.56
CA TYR A 170 -30.10 -12.85 -11.84
C TYR A 170 -30.18 -13.99 -12.85
N MET A 171 -29.10 -14.77 -12.99
CA MET A 171 -29.05 -15.93 -13.88
C MET A 171 -30.05 -17.02 -13.48
N LEU A 172 -30.23 -17.23 -12.18
CA LEU A 172 -31.22 -18.18 -11.67
C LEU A 172 -32.65 -17.72 -11.96
N TRP A 173 -32.99 -16.48 -11.59
CA TRP A 173 -34.38 -16.01 -11.64
C TRP A 173 -34.89 -15.65 -13.03
N ASN A 174 -34.02 -15.14 -13.90
CA ASN A 174 -34.42 -14.72 -15.25
C ASN A 174 -34.19 -15.82 -16.31
N TYR A 175 -33.26 -16.76 -16.06
CA TYR A 175 -32.87 -17.78 -17.05
C TYR A 175 -32.87 -19.23 -16.55
N ASP A 176 -33.15 -19.49 -15.27
CA ASP A 176 -33.06 -20.83 -14.65
C ASP A 176 -31.66 -21.45 -14.77
N ILE A 177 -30.61 -20.61 -14.79
CA ILE A 177 -29.21 -21.03 -14.88
C ILE A 177 -28.60 -21.07 -13.48
N GLN A 178 -28.18 -22.26 -13.06
CA GLN A 178 -27.51 -22.49 -11.78
C GLN A 178 -26.01 -22.16 -11.87
N MET A 179 -25.59 -21.07 -11.22
CA MET A 179 -24.18 -20.72 -11.05
C MET A 179 -23.59 -21.29 -9.74
N SER A 180 -22.26 -21.32 -9.65
CA SER A 180 -21.53 -21.77 -8.47
C SER A 180 -21.80 -20.91 -7.24
N LYS A 181 -21.75 -21.49 -6.04
CA LYS A 181 -21.99 -20.78 -4.78
C LYS A 181 -21.04 -19.58 -4.60
N VAL A 182 -21.58 -18.46 -4.14
CA VAL A 182 -20.81 -17.27 -3.74
C VAL A 182 -20.99 -17.06 -2.22
N PRO A 183 -19.90 -17.08 -1.43
CA PRO A 183 -19.98 -16.88 0.01
C PRO A 183 -20.30 -15.41 0.34
N ASP A 184 -21.07 -15.21 1.41
CA ASP A 184 -21.38 -13.90 1.97
C ASP A 184 -20.26 -13.35 2.87
N VAL A 185 -19.30 -14.20 3.25
CA VAL A 185 -18.10 -13.82 4.01
C VAL A 185 -16.87 -14.14 3.19
N VAL A 186 -15.94 -13.18 3.07
CA VAL A 186 -14.60 -13.46 2.53
C VAL A 186 -13.89 -14.39 3.54
N PRO A 187 -13.55 -15.66 3.20
CA PRO A 187 -13.06 -16.62 4.18
C PRO A 187 -11.81 -16.13 4.92
N GLN A 188 -11.98 -15.81 6.20
CA GLN A 188 -10.89 -15.36 7.07
C GLN A 188 -10.06 -16.52 7.64
N GLU A 189 -10.42 -17.79 7.40
CA GLU A 189 -9.79 -18.95 8.06
C GLU A 189 -8.31 -19.13 7.72
N MET A 190 -7.88 -18.67 6.54
CA MET A 190 -6.46 -18.62 6.18
C MET A 190 -5.71 -17.45 6.86
N TRP A 191 -6.44 -16.44 7.35
CA TRP A 191 -5.94 -15.19 7.93
C TRP A 191 -5.98 -15.16 9.47
N GLN A 192 -6.96 -15.79 10.13
CA GLN A 192 -7.14 -15.73 11.59
C GLN A 192 -5.94 -16.29 12.38
N LYS A 193 -5.24 -17.27 11.82
CA LYS A 193 -4.02 -17.81 12.42
C LYS A 193 -2.84 -16.83 12.33
N ASP A 194 -2.78 -16.02 11.27
CA ASP A 194 -1.75 -14.99 11.06
C ASP A 194 -2.11 -13.63 11.70
N ILE A 195 -3.38 -13.37 11.99
CA ILE A 195 -3.82 -12.12 12.65
C ILE A 195 -3.43 -12.10 14.13
N ASN A 196 -3.55 -13.24 14.81
CA ASN A 196 -3.32 -13.35 16.25
C ASN A 196 -1.94 -13.92 16.62
N SER A 197 -1.05 -14.13 15.65
CA SER A 197 0.31 -14.58 15.95
C SER A 197 1.31 -14.05 14.93
N PHE A 198 2.56 -13.95 15.35
CA PHE A 198 3.69 -13.51 14.51
C PHE A 198 4.85 -14.49 14.68
N ALA A 199 5.74 -14.55 13.70
CA ALA A 199 6.95 -15.35 13.78
C ALA A 199 8.18 -14.50 14.05
N ILE A 200 9.13 -15.05 14.78
CA ILE A 200 10.50 -14.55 14.88
C ILE A 200 11.40 -15.62 14.26
N ASN A 201 12.14 -15.26 13.21
CA ASN A 201 12.95 -16.18 12.43
C ASN A 201 14.43 -15.83 12.56
N TRP A 202 15.28 -16.84 12.68
CA TRP A 202 16.72 -16.70 12.61
C TRP A 202 17.31 -17.84 11.79
N GLU A 203 18.62 -17.79 11.58
CA GLU A 203 19.32 -18.85 10.85
C GLU A 203 19.19 -20.19 11.58
N GLY A 204 18.46 -21.13 10.98
CA GLY A 204 18.30 -22.49 11.50
C GLY A 204 17.15 -22.68 12.49
N GLY A 205 16.32 -21.67 12.75
CA GLY A 205 15.17 -21.81 13.64
C GLY A 205 14.14 -20.68 13.52
N SER A 206 12.97 -20.92 14.11
CA SER A 206 11.94 -19.91 14.28
C SER A 206 11.07 -20.24 15.48
N ILE A 207 10.48 -19.20 16.08
CA ILE A 207 9.38 -19.33 17.04
C ILE A 207 8.17 -18.58 16.49
N ARG A 208 6.99 -19.01 16.93
CA ARG A 208 5.74 -18.35 16.61
C ARG A 208 5.02 -18.05 17.91
N ILE A 209 4.70 -16.78 18.14
CA ILE A 209 4.12 -16.27 19.37
C ILE A 209 2.74 -15.71 19.07
N ASP A 210 1.73 -16.11 19.85
CA ASP A 210 0.38 -15.58 19.75
C ASP A 210 0.07 -14.47 20.77
N THR A 211 -1.11 -13.86 20.63
CA THR A 211 -1.55 -12.74 21.48
C THR A 211 -1.73 -13.08 22.96
N ASP A 212 -1.81 -14.37 23.32
CA ASP A 212 -1.89 -14.81 24.70
C ASP A 212 -0.50 -15.19 25.22
N GLU A 213 0.26 -15.94 24.45
CA GLU A 213 1.64 -16.31 24.78
C GLU A 213 2.55 -15.09 25.01
N ILE A 214 2.41 -14.02 24.22
CA ILE A 214 3.22 -12.80 24.38
C ILE A 214 3.09 -12.17 25.78
N LYS A 215 1.98 -12.41 26.47
CA LYS A 215 1.70 -11.88 27.82
C LYS A 215 2.40 -12.68 28.92
N GLU A 216 2.89 -13.88 28.61
CA GLU A 216 3.58 -14.77 29.56
C GLU A 216 5.08 -14.44 29.72
N TYR A 217 5.64 -13.68 28.79
CA TYR A 217 7.00 -13.14 28.89
C TYR A 217 7.10 -12.05 29.97
N GLU A 218 8.32 -11.74 30.41
CA GLU A 218 8.52 -10.61 31.32
C GLU A 218 8.12 -9.30 30.63
N GLN A 219 7.20 -8.56 31.26
CA GLN A 219 6.58 -7.39 30.65
C GLN A 219 7.33 -6.12 31.05
N LEU A 220 7.68 -5.30 30.06
CA LEU A 220 8.14 -3.93 30.25
C LEU A 220 6.95 -2.97 30.09
N GLU A 221 6.88 -1.95 30.93
CA GLU A 221 5.94 -0.83 30.78
C GLU A 221 6.72 0.48 30.80
N MET A 222 6.62 1.26 29.72
CA MET A 222 7.48 2.42 29.47
C MET A 222 6.69 3.57 28.84
N ASP A 223 7.01 4.80 29.24
CA ASP A 223 6.55 6.01 28.54
C ASP A 223 7.51 6.28 27.37
N VAL A 224 6.96 6.34 26.15
CA VAL A 224 7.72 6.48 24.90
C VAL A 224 7.16 7.62 24.05
N THR A 225 8.01 8.18 23.20
CA THR A 225 7.64 9.26 22.27
C THR A 225 7.81 8.77 20.84
N LEU A 226 6.71 8.77 20.08
CA LEU A 226 6.69 8.53 18.64
C LEU A 226 6.95 9.86 17.93
N ILE A 227 7.99 9.92 17.09
CA ILE A 227 8.25 11.06 16.21
C ILE A 227 7.56 10.80 14.87
N ASN A 228 6.49 11.54 14.57
CA ASN A 228 5.78 11.40 13.30
C ASN A 228 6.62 11.96 12.15
N THR A 229 6.35 11.50 10.92
CA THR A 229 7.01 12.00 9.70
C THR A 229 6.76 13.49 9.43
N THR A 230 5.74 14.07 10.07
CA THR A 230 5.47 15.52 10.06
C THR A 230 6.33 16.32 11.05
N GLY A 231 7.18 15.65 11.83
CA GLY A 231 7.96 16.25 12.93
C GLY A 231 7.19 16.44 14.23
N THR A 232 5.91 16.05 14.29
CA THR A 232 5.13 16.13 15.54
C THR A 232 5.43 14.95 16.46
N GLU A 233 5.47 15.19 17.76
CA GLU A 233 5.71 14.15 18.76
C GLU A 233 4.40 13.65 19.39
N THR A 234 4.25 12.34 19.52
CA THR A 234 3.12 11.71 20.20
C THR A 234 3.61 10.86 21.37
N LYS A 235 3.27 11.29 22.59
CA LYS A 235 3.61 10.56 23.82
C LYS A 235 2.59 9.47 24.09
N MET A 236 3.07 8.29 24.45
CA MET A 236 2.22 7.16 24.81
C MET A 236 2.91 6.25 25.84
N ARG A 237 2.12 5.51 26.60
CA ARG A 237 2.62 4.51 27.55
C ARG A 237 2.41 3.12 26.99
N VAL A 238 3.49 2.43 26.66
CA VAL A 238 3.45 1.11 26.01
C VAL A 238 3.71 0.00 27.01
N LYS A 239 3.16 -1.19 26.72
CA LYS A 239 3.39 -2.40 27.49
C LYS A 239 3.57 -3.61 26.56
N GLY A 240 4.61 -4.39 26.85
CA GLY A 240 5.00 -5.60 26.14
C GLY A 240 6.38 -6.10 26.57
N PRO A 241 6.77 -7.33 26.27
CA PRO A 241 8.14 -7.77 26.48
C PRO A 241 9.11 -7.08 25.51
N THR A 242 10.40 -7.01 25.87
CA THR A 242 11.43 -6.62 24.91
C THR A 242 11.76 -7.79 23.99
N LEU A 243 12.11 -7.51 22.74
CA LEU A 243 12.58 -8.52 21.80
C LEU A 243 13.81 -9.25 22.34
N HIS A 244 14.71 -8.52 23.02
CA HIS A 244 15.88 -9.10 23.68
C HIS A 244 15.49 -10.20 24.67
N HIS A 245 14.56 -9.91 25.60
CA HIS A 245 14.12 -10.88 26.59
C HIS A 245 13.41 -12.09 25.98
N VAL A 246 12.64 -11.90 24.91
CA VAL A 246 12.01 -13.01 24.18
C VAL A 246 13.08 -13.91 23.56
N LEU A 247 14.10 -13.34 22.93
CA LEU A 247 15.18 -14.08 22.28
C LEU A 247 16.12 -14.79 23.28
N GLU A 248 16.39 -14.18 24.44
CA GLU A 248 17.20 -14.79 25.50
C GLU A 248 16.61 -16.12 26.00
N LYS A 249 15.27 -16.23 26.06
CA LYS A 249 14.60 -17.49 26.44
C LYS A 249 14.84 -18.62 25.43
N GLU A 250 15.08 -18.28 24.17
CA GLU A 250 15.43 -19.21 23.10
C GLU A 250 16.95 -19.43 22.99
N GLY A 251 17.73 -18.83 23.89
CA GLY A 251 19.20 -18.93 23.88
C GLY A 251 19.86 -18.10 22.78
N ILE A 252 19.20 -17.04 22.30
CA ILE A 252 19.69 -16.19 21.22
C ILE A 252 20.15 -14.85 21.80
N ASP A 253 21.40 -14.48 21.55
CA ASP A 253 21.94 -13.16 21.86
C ASP A 253 21.73 -12.20 20.68
N LEU A 254 20.84 -11.22 20.86
CA LEU A 254 20.53 -10.23 19.83
C LEU A 254 21.76 -9.38 19.43
N SER A 255 22.76 -9.22 20.30
CA SER A 255 23.97 -8.42 20.03
C SER A 255 24.89 -9.03 18.97
N GLU A 256 24.75 -10.33 18.71
CA GLU A 256 25.47 -11.04 17.64
C GLU A 256 24.92 -10.72 16.24
N TYR A 257 23.75 -10.10 16.14
CA TYR A 257 23.09 -9.81 14.88
C TYR A 257 23.45 -8.41 14.35
N ALA A 258 23.46 -8.28 13.03
CA ALA A 258 23.69 -7.02 12.31
C ALA A 258 22.41 -6.18 12.18
N GLY A 259 21.23 -6.78 12.37
CA GLY A 259 19.95 -6.08 12.40
C GLY A 259 18.76 -7.04 12.39
N ILE A 260 17.56 -6.47 12.40
CA ILE A 260 16.29 -7.20 12.28
C ILE A 260 15.41 -6.57 11.20
N GLY A 261 14.75 -7.42 10.41
CA GLY A 261 13.69 -7.03 9.48
C GLY A 261 12.34 -7.23 10.12
N VAL A 262 11.51 -6.20 10.19
CA VAL A 262 10.16 -6.29 10.73
C VAL A 262 9.16 -6.12 9.60
N THR A 263 8.31 -7.13 9.42
CA THR A 263 7.25 -7.13 8.40
C THR A 263 5.88 -7.04 9.06
N GLY A 264 5.06 -6.11 8.61
CA GLY A 264 3.64 -6.04 8.92
C GLY A 264 2.80 -6.89 7.95
N ARG A 265 1.61 -7.33 8.37
CA ARG A 265 0.68 -8.06 7.49
C ARG A 265 0.21 -7.28 6.27
N ASP A 266 0.31 -5.95 6.31
CA ASP A 266 0.04 -5.09 5.15
C ASP A 266 1.23 -5.02 4.17
N GLY A 267 2.28 -5.80 4.40
CA GLY A 267 3.49 -5.84 3.59
C GLY A 267 4.44 -4.68 3.87
N TYR A 268 4.17 -3.84 4.88
CA TYR A 268 5.14 -2.86 5.33
C TYR A 268 6.38 -3.57 5.87
N TYR A 269 7.55 -3.18 5.39
CA TYR A 269 8.83 -3.69 5.86
C TYR A 269 9.70 -2.54 6.37
N THR A 270 10.43 -2.78 7.45
CA THR A 270 11.53 -1.91 7.88
C THR A 270 12.69 -2.74 8.42
N LEU A 271 13.90 -2.26 8.16
CA LEU A 271 15.12 -2.81 8.75
C LEU A 271 15.53 -1.93 9.93
N ILE A 272 15.77 -2.56 11.08
CA ILE A 272 16.38 -1.92 12.24
C ILE A 272 17.79 -2.47 12.34
N ASP A 273 18.77 -1.62 12.03
CA ASP A 273 20.20 -1.97 12.03
C ASP A 273 20.78 -2.12 13.45
N LYS A 274 22.02 -2.61 13.52
CA LYS A 274 22.75 -2.84 14.76
C LYS A 274 22.92 -1.58 15.61
N GLU A 275 23.07 -0.40 15.00
CA GLU A 275 23.26 0.85 15.75
C GLU A 275 21.97 1.18 16.52
N LYS A 276 20.82 1.12 15.84
CA LYS A 276 19.51 1.34 16.47
C LYS A 276 19.17 0.28 17.51
N LEU A 277 19.52 -0.99 17.26
CA LEU A 277 19.34 -2.08 18.22
C LEU A 277 20.21 -1.93 19.48
N ALA A 278 21.36 -1.26 19.37
CA ALA A 278 22.24 -1.01 20.51
C ALA A 278 21.78 0.19 21.35
N GLU A 279 21.12 1.17 20.73
CA GLU A 279 20.62 2.37 21.41
C GLU A 279 19.25 2.16 22.08
N ASN A 280 18.39 1.34 21.49
CA ASN A 280 16.98 1.23 21.87
C ASN A 280 16.52 -0.22 22.12
N ASP A 281 15.79 -0.43 23.20
CA ASP A 281 15.01 -1.66 23.38
C ASP A 281 13.84 -1.70 22.40
N ILE A 282 13.72 -2.82 21.68
CA ILE A 282 12.59 -3.09 20.80
C ILE A 282 11.45 -3.71 21.62
N ILE A 283 10.36 -2.96 21.81
CA ILE A 283 9.25 -3.42 22.65
C ILE A 283 8.14 -4.04 21.78
N LEU A 284 7.85 -5.32 22.01
CA LEU A 284 6.78 -6.07 21.36
C LEU A 284 5.43 -5.71 21.99
N THR A 285 4.86 -4.59 21.56
CA THR A 285 3.79 -3.90 22.26
C THR A 285 2.43 -4.51 21.95
N TRP A 286 1.74 -5.00 22.98
CA TRP A 286 0.35 -5.47 22.89
C TRP A 286 -0.65 -4.55 23.62
N GLN A 287 -0.15 -3.55 24.38
CA GLN A 287 -0.98 -2.56 25.06
C GLN A 287 -0.39 -1.14 24.97
N VAL A 288 -1.26 -0.16 24.68
CA VAL A 288 -0.93 1.27 24.60
C VAL A 288 -1.91 2.06 25.46
N ASN A 289 -1.39 2.97 26.30
CA ASN A 289 -2.17 3.78 27.23
C ASN A 289 -3.15 2.94 28.09
N ARG A 290 -2.66 1.80 28.59
CA ARG A 290 -3.41 0.83 29.41
C ARG A 290 -4.61 0.16 28.72
N LYS A 291 -4.72 0.30 27.40
CA LYS A 291 -5.70 -0.41 26.58
C LYS A 291 -4.97 -1.36 25.65
N ASN A 292 -5.52 -2.55 25.43
CA ASN A 292 -4.99 -3.44 24.40
C ASN A 292 -4.96 -2.69 23.07
N ILE A 293 -3.98 -3.02 22.23
CA ILE A 293 -3.97 -2.51 20.86
C ILE A 293 -5.27 -2.88 20.15
N LYS A 294 -5.62 -2.08 19.14
CA LYS A 294 -6.83 -2.31 18.37
C LYS A 294 -6.75 -3.65 17.65
N ASP A 295 -7.90 -4.27 17.39
CA ASP A 295 -7.95 -5.56 16.68
C ASP A 295 -7.30 -5.49 15.30
N GLU A 296 -7.44 -4.36 14.60
CA GLU A 296 -6.79 -4.10 13.32
C GLU A 296 -5.26 -4.05 13.41
N GLU A 297 -4.67 -3.82 14.59
CA GLU A 297 -3.21 -3.73 14.82
C GLU A 297 -2.59 -5.00 15.41
N LYS A 298 -3.41 -6.02 15.75
CA LYS A 298 -2.95 -7.32 16.27
C LYS A 298 -1.91 -7.97 15.34
N PRO A 299 -1.07 -8.91 15.81
CA PRO A 299 -0.99 -9.41 17.18
C PRO A 299 -0.26 -8.44 18.10
N ILE A 300 0.70 -7.68 17.56
CA ILE A 300 1.49 -6.66 18.25
C ILE A 300 1.83 -5.50 17.31
N ARG A 301 2.32 -4.42 17.89
CA ARG A 301 3.12 -3.41 17.18
C ARG A 301 4.52 -3.32 17.79
N ILE A 302 5.50 -2.93 17.00
CA ILE A 302 6.82 -2.55 17.50
C ILE A 302 6.78 -1.12 18.02
N SER A 303 7.40 -0.90 19.18
CA SER A 303 7.74 0.42 19.66
C SER A 303 9.26 0.52 19.77
N VAL A 304 9.84 1.50 19.07
CA VAL A 304 11.28 1.81 19.08
C VAL A 304 11.46 3.22 19.65
N PRO A 305 11.75 3.36 20.95
CA PRO A 305 11.88 4.68 21.57
C PRO A 305 12.81 5.61 20.77
N LEU A 306 12.51 6.91 20.76
CA LEU A 306 13.34 7.97 20.13
C LEU A 306 13.52 7.88 18.61
N GLU A 307 12.92 6.89 17.95
CA GLU A 307 12.99 6.72 16.50
C GLU A 307 11.75 7.27 15.77
N LEU A 308 11.93 7.54 14.47
CA LEU A 308 10.86 7.96 13.58
C LEU A 308 9.78 6.87 13.42
N GLY A 309 8.53 7.29 13.21
CA GLY A 309 7.38 6.40 13.06
C GLY A 309 7.48 5.27 12.03
N PRO A 310 8.24 5.37 10.93
CA PRO A 310 8.54 4.24 10.04
C PRO A 310 9.13 3.01 10.75
N TYR A 311 9.83 3.16 11.87
CA TYR A 311 10.37 2.02 12.62
C TYR A 311 9.33 1.35 13.54
N TRP A 312 8.16 1.96 13.74
CA TRP A 312 7.12 1.51 14.66
C TRP A 312 6.04 0.66 13.97
N VAL A 313 6.48 -0.45 13.36
CA VAL A 313 5.64 -1.33 12.53
C VAL A 313 4.44 -1.86 13.30
N LYS A 314 3.26 -1.82 12.67
CA LYS A 314 2.01 -2.38 13.20
C LYS A 314 1.71 -3.71 12.54
N MET A 315 0.77 -4.47 13.11
CA MET A 315 0.31 -5.74 12.52
C MET A 315 1.45 -6.70 12.24
N VAL A 316 2.43 -6.77 13.14
CA VAL A 316 3.67 -7.52 12.90
C VAL A 316 3.33 -8.96 12.55
N SER A 317 3.80 -9.42 11.39
CA SER A 317 3.65 -10.79 10.91
C SER A 317 4.94 -11.57 11.13
N ASN A 318 6.08 -10.97 10.82
CA ASN A 318 7.40 -11.60 10.92
C ASN A 318 8.45 -10.61 11.46
N ILE A 319 9.39 -11.13 12.24
CA ILE A 319 10.64 -10.48 12.62
C ILE A 319 11.79 -11.40 12.19
N ASP A 320 12.58 -11.00 11.21
CA ASP A 320 13.69 -11.77 10.66
C ASP A 320 15.03 -11.25 11.21
N LEU A 321 15.80 -12.10 11.86
CA LEU A 321 17.10 -11.75 12.42
C LEU A 321 18.22 -11.95 11.38
N TYR A 322 19.02 -10.91 11.15
CA TYR A 322 20.14 -10.93 10.19
C TYR A 322 21.48 -10.95 10.93
N LYS A 323 22.19 -12.09 10.92
CA LYS A 323 23.54 -12.16 11.51
C LYS A 323 24.51 -11.22 10.80
N GLU A 324 24.38 -11.16 9.48
CA GLU A 324 25.15 -10.29 8.62
C GLU A 324 24.19 -9.53 7.71
N ILE A 325 24.47 -8.26 7.50
CA ILE A 325 23.82 -7.44 6.48
C ILE A 325 24.88 -7.14 5.43
N SER A 326 24.58 -7.42 4.18
CA SER A 326 25.50 -7.18 3.08
C SER A 326 25.91 -5.71 3.06
N PRO A 327 27.20 -5.39 3.23
CA PRO A 327 27.65 -4.03 3.31
C PRO A 327 27.41 -3.32 1.98
N LYS A 328 27.02 -2.05 2.06
CA LYS A 328 26.99 -1.19 0.87
C LYS A 328 28.40 -0.74 0.55
N ASP A 329 28.90 -1.17 -0.61
CA ASP A 329 30.18 -0.76 -1.15
C ASP A 329 29.96 -0.32 -2.59
N ILE A 330 29.37 0.88 -2.73
CA ILE A 330 28.92 1.40 -4.01
C ILE A 330 30.11 1.62 -4.94
N ASP A 331 30.12 0.91 -6.06
CA ASP A 331 31.10 1.03 -7.13
C ASP A 331 30.57 1.90 -8.27
N LYS A 332 29.25 2.06 -8.43
CA LYS A 332 28.67 2.85 -9.52
C LYS A 332 27.54 3.76 -9.03
N VAL A 333 27.60 5.03 -9.41
CA VAL A 333 26.53 6.01 -9.18
C VAL A 333 25.95 6.42 -10.54
N HIS A 334 24.73 6.01 -10.82
CA HIS A 334 24.03 6.24 -12.09
C HIS A 334 23.11 7.46 -12.02
N MET A 335 22.94 8.13 -13.16
CA MET A 335 21.90 9.13 -13.35
C MET A 335 20.59 8.42 -13.73
N PHE A 336 19.49 8.76 -13.07
CA PHE A 336 18.22 8.06 -13.28
C PHE A 336 17.73 8.10 -14.75
N ASN A 337 17.65 9.29 -15.36
CA ASN A 337 17.07 9.43 -16.70
C ASN A 337 17.79 8.59 -17.77
N PRO A 338 19.13 8.66 -17.93
CA PRO A 338 19.85 7.79 -18.88
C PRO A 338 19.73 6.30 -18.57
N LEU A 339 19.60 5.93 -17.29
CA LEU A 339 19.47 4.52 -16.88
C LEU A 339 18.10 3.94 -17.27
N THR A 340 17.06 4.76 -17.35
CA THR A 340 15.66 4.30 -17.54
C THR A 340 15.04 4.64 -18.89
N GLU A 341 15.77 5.29 -19.80
CA GLU A 341 15.23 5.80 -21.07
C GLU A 341 14.61 4.74 -22.01
N ASP A 342 15.11 3.52 -21.94
CA ASP A 342 14.71 2.33 -22.71
C ASP A 342 13.69 1.47 -21.96
N ILE A 343 13.30 1.87 -20.75
CA ILE A 343 12.29 1.19 -19.96
C ILE A 343 10.93 1.79 -20.30
N GLU A 344 10.06 0.97 -20.92
CA GLU A 344 8.67 1.34 -21.14
C GLU A 344 8.01 1.68 -19.79
N PRO A 345 7.51 2.93 -19.62
CA PRO A 345 6.90 3.36 -18.38
C PRO A 345 5.58 2.64 -18.13
N TYR A 346 5.28 2.37 -16.86
CA TYR A 346 3.97 1.96 -16.42
C TYR A 346 3.24 3.18 -15.86
N TYR A 347 2.01 3.41 -16.32
CA TYR A 347 1.17 4.49 -15.80
C TYR A 347 0.34 3.95 -14.64
N TYR A 348 0.92 4.05 -13.45
CA TYR A 348 0.32 3.55 -12.23
C TYR A 348 -0.73 4.54 -11.72
N GLU A 349 -1.93 4.05 -11.41
CA GLU A 349 -2.98 4.84 -10.79
C GLU A 349 -2.86 4.78 -9.26
N TYR A 350 -2.46 5.89 -8.65
CA TYR A 350 -2.30 6.03 -7.21
C TYR A 350 -3.19 7.16 -6.70
N TYR A 351 -4.19 6.83 -5.88
CA TYR A 351 -5.14 7.79 -5.28
C TYR A 351 -5.74 8.79 -6.29
N GLY A 352 -6.19 8.29 -7.45
CA GLY A 352 -6.84 9.09 -8.49
C GLY A 352 -5.89 9.85 -9.43
N SER A 353 -4.57 9.78 -9.21
CA SER A 353 -3.58 10.28 -10.16
C SER A 353 -2.95 9.13 -10.94
N LYS A 354 -2.87 9.27 -12.26
CA LYS A 354 -2.24 8.30 -13.16
C LYS A 354 -0.91 8.85 -13.64
N ASP A 355 0.16 8.43 -12.98
CA ASP A 355 1.48 9.02 -13.16
C ASP A 355 2.50 8.02 -13.74
N LYS A 356 3.39 8.55 -14.59
CA LYS A 356 4.52 7.82 -15.16
C LYS A 356 5.39 7.23 -14.07
N SER A 357 5.58 5.92 -14.15
CA SER A 357 6.30 5.14 -13.15
C SER A 357 7.21 4.10 -13.81
N ILE A 358 8.37 3.83 -13.21
CA ILE A 358 9.35 2.86 -13.69
C ILE A 358 9.42 1.68 -12.72
N GLU A 359 9.26 0.46 -13.23
CA GLU A 359 9.36 -0.76 -12.40
C GLU A 359 10.80 -0.96 -11.92
N VAL A 360 11.01 -1.01 -10.61
CA VAL A 360 12.35 -1.18 -9.99
C VAL A 360 13.00 -2.47 -10.45
N GLY A 361 12.23 -3.56 -10.58
CA GLY A 361 12.73 -4.83 -11.13
C GLY A 361 13.36 -4.71 -12.53
N LYS A 362 12.88 -3.79 -13.38
CA LYS A 362 13.50 -3.53 -14.70
C LYS A 362 14.84 -2.79 -14.56
N ILE A 363 14.96 -1.89 -13.58
CA ILE A 363 16.22 -1.19 -13.28
C ILE A 363 17.25 -2.18 -12.72
N LEU A 364 16.86 -2.99 -11.72
CA LEU A 364 17.75 -3.95 -11.06
C LEU A 364 18.38 -4.96 -12.03
N ARG A 365 17.66 -5.34 -13.09
CA ARG A 365 18.19 -6.23 -14.15
C ARG A 365 19.37 -5.63 -14.93
N LYS A 366 19.62 -4.33 -14.81
CA LYS A 366 20.75 -3.65 -15.46
C LYS A 366 22.02 -3.62 -14.61
N PHE A 367 21.92 -3.97 -13.33
CA PHE A 367 23.08 -4.00 -12.44
C PHE A 367 23.79 -5.34 -12.54
N ASP A 368 25.12 -5.31 -12.49
CA ASP A 368 25.95 -6.52 -12.59
C ASP A 368 25.82 -7.37 -11.32
N VAL A 369 25.62 -6.73 -10.17
CA VAL A 369 25.53 -7.38 -8.86
C VAL A 369 24.34 -6.83 -8.10
N VAL A 370 23.36 -7.71 -7.85
CA VAL A 370 22.23 -7.43 -6.96
C VAL A 370 22.15 -8.59 -5.96
N ASP A 371 22.48 -8.31 -4.71
CA ASP A 371 22.35 -9.30 -3.65
C ASP A 371 20.86 -9.50 -3.31
N GLU A 372 20.34 -10.71 -3.51
CA GLU A 372 18.94 -11.03 -3.22
C GLU A 372 18.59 -10.91 -1.74
N LYS A 373 19.58 -11.06 -0.86
CA LYS A 373 19.46 -10.85 0.59
C LYS A 373 19.84 -9.43 1.01
N GLY A 374 20.26 -8.59 0.07
CA GLY A 374 20.60 -7.21 0.30
C GLY A 374 19.38 -6.29 0.42
N PHE A 375 19.67 -5.00 0.57
CA PHE A 375 18.64 -3.97 0.75
C PHE A 375 18.64 -2.96 -0.38
N PHE A 376 17.43 -2.62 -0.81
CA PHE A 376 17.12 -1.44 -1.59
C PHE A 376 16.90 -0.27 -0.65
N THR A 377 17.88 0.62 -0.57
CA THR A 377 17.84 1.79 0.32
C THR A 377 17.41 3.00 -0.47
N MET A 378 16.48 3.77 0.06
CA MET A 378 16.00 5.02 -0.51
C MET A 378 16.28 6.14 0.49
N ALA A 379 16.70 7.30 -0.02
CA ALA A 379 16.86 8.51 0.79
C ALA A 379 16.09 9.68 0.18
N ALA A 380 15.54 10.54 1.02
CA ALA A 380 14.75 11.71 0.64
C ALA A 380 15.42 13.03 1.03
N THR A 381 14.91 14.15 0.50
CA THR A 381 15.42 15.50 0.79
C THR A 381 15.18 15.95 2.24
N ASP A 382 14.26 15.32 2.96
CA ASP A 382 13.97 15.57 4.37
C ASP A 382 14.88 14.78 5.34
N GLY A 383 15.82 14.00 4.80
CA GLY A 383 16.74 13.16 5.57
C GLY A 383 16.18 11.78 5.93
N LEU A 384 14.96 11.43 5.50
CA LEU A 384 14.44 10.08 5.67
C LEU A 384 15.26 9.09 4.84
N GLU A 385 15.85 8.10 5.52
CA GLU A 385 16.41 6.90 4.90
C GLU A 385 15.51 5.70 5.22
N LYS A 386 15.18 4.91 4.20
CA LYS A 386 14.34 3.71 4.33
C LYS A 386 14.97 2.53 3.59
N HIS A 387 14.97 1.36 4.22
CA HIS A 387 15.44 0.11 3.64
C HIS A 387 14.27 -0.81 3.31
N GLU A 388 14.27 -1.35 2.10
CA GLU A 388 13.37 -2.40 1.64
C GLU A 388 14.20 -3.63 1.27
N THR A 389 13.65 -4.83 1.41
CA THR A 389 14.35 -6.04 0.94
C THR A 389 14.41 -6.04 -0.59
N ILE A 390 15.51 -6.53 -1.16
CA ILE A 390 15.63 -6.69 -2.62
C ILE A 390 14.53 -7.62 -3.16
N SER A 391 14.17 -8.67 -2.44
CA SER A 391 13.08 -9.58 -2.82
C SER A 391 11.74 -8.85 -2.99
N LEU A 392 11.44 -7.86 -2.15
CA LEU A 392 10.18 -7.11 -2.20
C LEU A 392 10.14 -6.18 -3.42
N VAL A 393 11.24 -5.48 -3.72
CA VAL A 393 11.25 -4.46 -4.78
C VAL A 393 11.42 -5.02 -6.19
N ARG A 394 11.65 -6.32 -6.33
CA ARG A 394 11.92 -6.96 -7.64
C ARG A 394 10.69 -7.12 -8.52
N GLN A 395 9.50 -7.15 -7.95
CA GLN A 395 8.26 -7.34 -8.69
C GLN A 395 7.20 -6.38 -8.19
N ARG A 396 6.48 -5.75 -9.13
CA ARG A 396 5.33 -4.89 -8.80
C ARG A 396 5.66 -3.74 -7.83
N TYR A 397 6.89 -3.26 -7.89
CA TYR A 397 7.37 -2.11 -7.14
C TYR A 397 7.87 -1.07 -8.14
N PHE A 398 7.40 0.16 -8.02
CA PHE A 398 7.64 1.19 -9.02
C PHE A 398 8.15 2.48 -8.38
N LEU A 399 8.88 3.26 -9.18
CA LEU A 399 9.28 4.62 -8.87
C LEU A 399 8.47 5.55 -9.76
N LYS A 400 7.55 6.29 -9.15
CA LYS A 400 6.83 7.39 -9.78
C LYS A 400 7.80 8.55 -10.01
N VAL A 401 7.81 9.09 -11.22
CA VAL A 401 8.79 10.12 -11.65
C VAL A 401 8.15 11.44 -12.05
N GLU A 402 6.82 11.54 -11.98
CA GLU A 402 6.07 12.77 -12.25
C GLU A 402 4.92 12.97 -11.26
N GLY A 403 4.28 14.15 -11.31
CA GLY A 403 3.19 14.54 -10.42
C GLY A 403 3.64 14.76 -8.96
N ASP A 404 2.66 14.89 -8.06
CA ASP A 404 2.94 15.24 -6.67
C ASP A 404 3.83 14.23 -5.95
N ASN A 405 4.71 14.76 -5.10
CA ASN A 405 5.68 14.03 -4.28
C ASN A 405 6.80 13.28 -5.03
N ALA A 406 6.85 13.34 -6.36
CA ALA A 406 7.90 12.68 -7.13
C ALA A 406 9.31 13.23 -6.84
N PRO A 407 10.36 12.41 -6.98
CA PRO A 407 10.31 10.96 -7.19
C PRO A 407 9.85 10.22 -5.93
N MET A 408 9.04 9.17 -6.10
CA MET A 408 8.41 8.46 -4.99
C MET A 408 8.23 6.96 -5.29
N ASN A 409 8.49 6.08 -4.32
CA ASN A 409 8.17 4.66 -4.44
C ASN A 409 6.66 4.40 -4.29
N ILE A 410 6.14 3.46 -5.08
CA ILE A 410 4.74 3.03 -5.06
C ILE A 410 4.65 1.52 -5.35
N ALA A 411 3.64 0.86 -4.78
CA ALA A 411 3.36 -0.56 -4.99
C ALA A 411 1.85 -0.83 -4.72
N PRO A 412 1.25 -1.89 -5.28
CA PRO A 412 -0.17 -2.22 -5.09
C PRO A 412 -0.62 -2.52 -3.66
N ASN A 413 0.31 -2.80 -2.76
CA ASN A 413 0.06 -2.96 -1.34
C ASN A 413 0.39 -1.70 -0.52
N PHE A 414 0.90 -0.63 -1.14
CA PHE A 414 1.32 0.56 -0.41
C PHE A 414 0.15 1.49 -0.10
N LYS A 415 0.03 1.81 1.18
CA LYS A 415 -0.89 2.81 1.71
C LYS A 415 -0.20 4.18 1.75
N LEU A 416 -1.01 5.23 1.81
CA LEU A 416 -0.52 6.59 2.02
C LEU A 416 0.38 6.66 3.27
N GLY A 417 1.58 7.23 3.12
CA GLY A 417 2.57 7.34 4.20
C GLY A 417 3.58 6.20 4.25
N MET A 418 3.42 5.14 3.45
CA MET A 418 4.46 4.10 3.28
C MET A 418 5.57 4.51 2.30
N ASN A 419 5.37 5.63 1.61
CA ASN A 419 6.23 6.12 0.54
C ASN A 419 7.36 7.03 1.07
N VAL A 420 8.53 6.89 0.49
CA VAL A 420 9.64 7.83 0.49
C VAL A 420 9.42 8.82 -0.64
N LYS A 421 9.18 10.09 -0.29
CA LYS A 421 8.82 11.17 -1.20
C LYS A 421 10.05 12.03 -1.50
N HIS A 422 10.05 12.72 -2.64
CA HIS A 422 11.15 13.60 -3.04
C HIS A 422 12.52 12.93 -2.90
N MET A 423 12.60 11.69 -3.42
CA MET A 423 13.79 10.86 -3.29
C MET A 423 15.00 11.52 -3.95
N THR A 424 16.12 11.60 -3.23
CA THR A 424 17.39 12.09 -3.77
C THR A 424 18.13 10.98 -4.50
N HIS A 425 18.07 9.77 -3.96
CA HIS A 425 18.69 8.59 -4.53
C HIS A 425 18.12 7.29 -3.95
N PHE A 426 18.41 6.19 -4.64
CA PHE A 426 18.32 4.85 -4.07
C PHE A 426 19.60 4.06 -4.33
N SER A 427 19.85 3.01 -3.57
CA SER A 427 21.04 2.18 -3.71
C SER A 427 20.79 0.71 -3.35
N THR A 428 21.62 -0.14 -3.94
CA THR A 428 21.72 -1.59 -3.66
C THR A 428 23.06 -1.86 -2.99
N THR A 429 23.70 -3.01 -3.26
CA THR A 429 25.02 -3.37 -2.70
C THR A 429 26.17 -2.65 -3.42
N LYS A 430 26.12 -2.59 -4.75
CA LYS A 430 27.21 -2.07 -5.62
C LYS A 430 26.81 -0.87 -6.46
N ASP A 431 25.52 -0.63 -6.62
CA ASP A 431 25.01 0.44 -7.49
C ASP A 431 24.10 1.37 -6.71
N ALA A 432 24.27 2.68 -6.92
CA ALA A 432 23.34 3.73 -6.51
C ALA A 432 22.83 4.48 -7.73
N VAL A 433 21.63 5.04 -7.64
CA VAL A 433 20.99 5.82 -8.68
C VAL A 433 20.49 7.12 -8.07
N ILE A 434 20.88 8.24 -8.64
CA ILE A 434 20.50 9.56 -8.15
C ILE A 434 19.41 10.18 -9.03
N PHE A 435 18.59 11.02 -8.40
CA PHE A 435 17.65 11.94 -9.04
C PHE A 435 18.27 13.34 -9.00
N PRO A 436 18.97 13.80 -10.06
CA PRO A 436 19.71 15.06 -10.04
C PRO A 436 18.85 16.27 -9.62
N GLU A 437 17.59 16.29 -10.02
CA GLU A 437 16.61 17.34 -9.68
C GLU A 437 16.30 17.44 -8.18
N LYS A 438 16.52 16.37 -7.41
CA LYS A 438 16.38 16.35 -5.96
C LYS A 438 17.70 16.35 -5.22
N MET A 439 18.74 15.76 -5.80
CA MET A 439 20.07 15.75 -5.22
C MET A 439 20.62 17.16 -5.02
N ILE A 440 20.30 18.11 -5.90
CA ILE A 440 20.73 19.50 -5.79
C ILE A 440 20.28 20.20 -4.49
N GLU A 441 19.18 19.73 -3.89
CA GLU A 441 18.62 20.30 -2.65
C GLU A 441 19.45 19.94 -1.41
N VAL A 442 20.33 18.93 -1.48
CA VAL A 442 21.05 18.37 -0.33
C VAL A 442 22.59 18.39 -0.43
N VAL A 443 23.14 18.91 -1.53
CA VAL A 443 24.60 18.96 -1.79
C VAL A 443 25.10 20.39 -1.95
N ARG A 444 26.41 20.62 -1.78
CA ARG A 444 27.01 21.93 -2.05
C ARG A 444 26.90 22.25 -3.55
N THR A 445 26.52 23.50 -3.84
CA THR A 445 26.41 24.00 -5.22
C THR A 445 27.33 25.19 -5.49
N LYS A 446 27.67 25.39 -6.77
CA LYS A 446 28.42 26.54 -7.29
C LYS A 446 27.81 26.98 -8.61
N SER A 447 27.67 28.30 -8.80
CA SER A 447 27.25 28.84 -10.10
C SER A 447 28.37 28.68 -11.14
N ILE A 448 28.07 27.99 -12.24
CA ILE A 448 28.97 27.73 -13.37
C ILE A 448 28.19 28.07 -14.64
N GLU A 449 28.69 29.04 -15.42
CA GLU A 449 28.04 29.49 -16.67
C GLU A 449 26.56 29.89 -16.50
N GLY A 450 26.19 30.38 -15.31
CA GLY A 450 24.81 30.77 -14.97
C GLY A 450 23.88 29.62 -14.58
N ASN A 451 24.39 28.40 -14.42
CA ASN A 451 23.66 27.25 -13.90
C ASN A 451 24.22 26.82 -12.54
N ASP A 452 23.41 26.16 -11.72
CA ASP A 452 23.84 25.63 -10.43
C ASP A 452 24.47 24.23 -10.63
N GLY A 453 25.78 24.15 -10.44
CA GLY A 453 26.53 22.89 -10.47
C GLY A 453 26.62 22.25 -9.09
N MET A 454 26.25 20.98 -8.98
CA MET A 454 26.40 20.16 -7.78
C MET A 454 27.83 19.65 -7.65
N LEU A 455 28.47 19.81 -6.49
CA LEU A 455 29.82 19.28 -6.27
C LEU A 455 29.80 17.74 -6.36
N LEU A 456 30.64 17.17 -7.23
CA LEU A 456 30.63 15.73 -7.48
C LEU A 456 30.98 14.90 -6.23
N GLU A 457 31.93 15.38 -5.42
CA GLU A 457 32.28 14.76 -4.13
C GLU A 457 31.04 14.52 -3.26
N ASP A 458 30.24 15.56 -3.06
CA ASP A 458 29.04 15.49 -2.21
C ASP A 458 27.99 14.56 -2.80
N VAL A 459 27.80 14.57 -4.12
CA VAL A 459 26.86 13.67 -4.80
C VAL A 459 27.26 12.21 -4.56
N LEU A 460 28.53 11.86 -4.73
CA LEU A 460 29.01 10.49 -4.55
C LEU A 460 28.93 10.07 -3.08
N LEU A 461 29.32 10.93 -2.14
CA LEU A 461 29.22 10.64 -0.70
C LEU A 461 27.75 10.48 -0.27
N THR A 462 26.87 11.35 -0.74
CA THR A 462 25.44 11.30 -0.42
C THR A 462 24.81 10.02 -0.95
N ALA A 463 25.20 9.58 -2.16
CA ALA A 463 24.75 8.31 -2.74
C ALA A 463 25.34 7.05 -2.07
N GLY A 464 26.19 7.21 -1.04
CA GLY A 464 26.79 6.11 -0.28
C GLY A 464 28.10 5.56 -0.87
N MET A 465 28.67 6.20 -1.90
CA MET A 465 29.99 5.82 -2.40
C MET A 465 31.06 6.27 -1.40
N ARG A 466 31.95 5.35 -1.03
CA ARG A 466 33.11 5.58 -0.17
C ARG A 466 34.36 5.13 -0.92
N TRP A 467 35.47 5.82 -0.70
CA TRP A 467 36.75 5.60 -1.39
C TRP A 467 37.93 5.90 -0.48
N ASN A 468 39.09 5.36 -0.89
CA ASN A 468 40.40 5.60 -0.29
C ASN A 468 41.32 6.29 -1.32
N GLU A 469 42.48 6.77 -0.90
CA GLU A 469 43.45 7.48 -1.76
C GLU A 469 43.90 6.70 -3.01
N GLY A 470 43.82 5.36 -2.98
CA GLY A 470 44.20 4.51 -4.11
C GLY A 470 43.13 4.31 -5.18
N ASN A 471 41.88 4.74 -4.94
CA ASN A 471 40.79 4.54 -5.88
C ASN A 471 40.89 5.46 -7.09
N LYS A 472 40.39 4.98 -8.23
CA LYS A 472 40.25 5.76 -9.46
C LYS A 472 38.80 5.90 -9.84
N PHE A 473 38.48 6.96 -10.57
CA PHE A 473 37.11 7.22 -11.02
C PHE A 473 37.04 7.23 -12.53
N THR A 474 35.91 6.80 -13.08
CA THR A 474 35.63 6.90 -14.52
C THR A 474 34.25 7.49 -14.71
N ALA A 475 34.17 8.61 -15.42
CA ALA A 475 32.93 9.17 -15.94
C ALA A 475 32.54 8.44 -17.23
N VAL A 476 31.27 8.07 -17.36
CA VAL A 476 30.77 7.27 -18.49
C VAL A 476 29.50 7.90 -19.05
N ASN A 477 29.48 8.09 -20.37
CA ASN A 477 28.26 8.29 -21.15
C ASN A 477 28.09 7.14 -22.16
N LYS A 478 27.17 7.27 -23.13
CA LYS A 478 26.94 6.23 -24.15
C LYS A 478 28.05 6.10 -25.20
N ILE A 479 28.88 7.13 -25.35
CA ILE A 479 29.84 7.27 -26.46
C ILE A 479 31.26 6.99 -25.96
N GLU A 480 31.61 7.48 -24.78
CA GLU A 480 32.98 7.50 -24.29
C GLU A 480 33.07 7.31 -22.77
N LYS A 481 34.30 7.12 -22.32
CA LYS A 481 34.69 7.03 -20.90
C LYS A 481 35.87 7.94 -20.66
N ILE A 482 35.82 8.71 -19.57
CA ILE A 482 36.89 9.60 -19.14
C ILE A 482 37.34 9.16 -17.75
N ASP A 483 38.61 8.81 -17.60
CA ASP A 483 39.19 8.53 -16.30
C ASP A 483 39.50 9.85 -15.57
N LEU A 484 39.19 9.88 -14.27
CA LEU A 484 39.41 11.01 -13.38
C LEU A 484 40.32 10.54 -12.24
N SER A 485 41.37 11.32 -11.98
CA SER A 485 42.10 11.23 -10.71
C SER A 485 41.22 11.65 -9.54
N LEU A 486 41.63 11.31 -8.32
CA LEU A 486 40.94 11.75 -7.11
C LEU A 486 40.86 13.29 -7.03
N GLU A 487 41.96 13.98 -7.35
CA GLU A 487 42.01 15.46 -7.34
C GLU A 487 41.08 16.07 -8.39
N GLU A 488 41.00 15.50 -9.59
CA GLU A 488 40.04 15.96 -10.61
C GLU A 488 38.59 15.74 -10.18
N MET A 489 38.27 14.55 -9.66
CA MET A 489 36.93 14.21 -9.19
C MET A 489 36.46 15.18 -8.09
N LEU A 490 37.33 15.51 -7.13
CA LEU A 490 37.02 16.44 -6.04
C LEU A 490 36.75 17.88 -6.51
N ASN A 491 37.21 18.26 -7.70
CA ASN A 491 36.98 19.58 -8.28
C ASN A 491 35.88 19.58 -9.36
N CYS A 492 35.26 18.43 -9.63
CA CYS A 492 34.21 18.30 -10.64
C CYS A 492 32.84 18.72 -10.13
N TYR A 493 32.00 19.18 -11.05
CA TYR A 493 30.61 19.54 -10.81
C TYR A 493 29.67 18.87 -11.80
N LEU A 494 28.47 18.52 -11.36
CA LEU A 494 27.37 18.03 -12.19
C LEU A 494 26.37 19.15 -12.43
N ILE A 495 26.05 19.45 -13.69
CA ILE A 495 24.99 20.38 -14.06
C ILE A 495 23.84 19.58 -14.65
N TYR A 496 22.65 19.72 -14.07
CA TYR A 496 21.42 19.08 -14.54
C TYR A 496 20.53 20.08 -15.29
N LYS A 497 20.15 19.75 -16.52
CA LYS A 497 19.27 20.59 -17.34
C LYS A 497 18.42 19.73 -18.26
N GLU A 498 17.10 19.96 -18.24
CA GLU A 498 16.13 19.32 -19.15
C GLU A 498 16.26 17.79 -19.24
N GLY A 499 16.53 17.14 -18.11
CA GLY A 499 16.67 15.69 -18.05
C GLY A 499 18.08 15.14 -18.33
N GLN A 500 19.02 16.00 -18.75
CA GLN A 500 20.41 15.64 -19.03
C GLN A 500 21.36 16.11 -17.92
N VAL A 501 22.45 15.38 -17.72
CA VAL A 501 23.52 15.74 -16.79
C VAL A 501 24.81 15.92 -17.58
N SER A 502 25.50 17.04 -17.36
CA SER A 502 26.85 17.30 -17.86
C SER A 502 27.85 17.34 -16.70
N LEU A 503 29.08 16.89 -16.96
CA LEU A 503 30.21 16.93 -16.03
C LEU A 503 31.13 18.09 -16.39
N TYR A 504 31.52 18.86 -15.38
CA TYR A 504 32.36 20.05 -15.50
C TYR A 504 33.60 19.96 -14.60
N ASN A 505 34.73 20.45 -15.11
CA ASN A 505 35.94 20.79 -14.35
C ASN A 505 36.48 22.11 -14.92
N ASP A 506 36.07 23.24 -14.34
CA ASP A 506 36.15 24.63 -14.86
C ASP A 506 35.46 24.89 -16.22
N LYS A 507 35.35 23.88 -17.07
CA LYS A 507 34.62 23.82 -18.34
C LYS A 507 33.90 22.49 -18.47
N GLU A 508 32.96 22.39 -19.41
CA GLU A 508 32.32 21.11 -19.71
C GLU A 508 33.36 20.10 -20.23
N ILE A 509 33.39 18.90 -19.63
CA ILE A 509 34.27 17.81 -20.02
C ILE A 509 33.52 16.57 -20.50
N MET A 510 32.23 16.41 -20.17
CA MET A 510 31.37 15.35 -20.71
C MET A 510 29.91 15.80 -20.71
N THR A 511 29.22 15.59 -21.82
CA THR A 511 27.76 15.71 -21.94
C THR A 511 27.09 14.35 -21.76
N GLU A 512 25.80 14.38 -21.40
CA GLU A 512 24.96 13.18 -21.26
C GLU A 512 25.55 12.11 -20.33
N LEU A 513 26.15 12.56 -19.22
CA LEU A 513 26.74 11.69 -18.21
C LEU A 513 25.71 10.65 -17.77
N SER A 514 26.07 9.39 -17.93
CA SER A 514 25.21 8.26 -17.54
C SER A 514 25.53 7.78 -16.12
N ARG A 515 26.82 7.72 -15.75
CA ARG A 515 27.25 7.31 -14.40
C ARG A 515 28.70 7.68 -14.10
N ILE A 516 29.06 7.59 -12.82
CA ILE A 516 30.44 7.58 -12.32
C ILE A 516 30.75 6.19 -11.75
N GLU A 517 31.91 5.64 -12.11
CA GLU A 517 32.40 4.35 -11.60
C GLU A 517 33.62 4.56 -10.70
N LYS A 518 33.66 3.90 -9.55
CA LYS A 518 34.83 3.72 -8.68
C LYS A 518 35.53 2.42 -9.08
N LYS A 519 36.87 2.46 -9.18
CA LYS A 519 37.74 1.30 -9.46
C LYS A 519 38.78 1.09 -8.38
#